data_AF-A0A2E5E922-F1
#
_entry.id   AF-A0A2E5E922-F1
#
_cell.length_a   1.000
_cell.length_b   1.000
_cell.length_c   1.000
_cell.angle_alpha   90.00
_cell.angle_beta   90.00
_cell.angle_gamma   90.00
#
_symmetry.space_group_name_H-M   'P 1'
#
loop_
_entity.id
_entity.type
_entity.pdbx_description
1 polymer ?
#
loop_
_entity_poly.entity_id
_entity_poly.type
_entity_poly.pdbx_seq_one_letter_code
_entity_poly.pdbx_strand_id
1 'polypeptide(L)'
;MEKEALKSQVQLATTWFLAARTMAVADGNLPKVKETVAGLYARSILELPEEACVAAKNPENISSLRIEDCLASVRTLPRPLGEKVMTGVMMIAYANRAMHPLEVRWASMLASAIGLEENDFQRCCVDARVIATMLNPSAEDEAS
;
A
#
# COMPACT_ATOMS: atom_id res chain seq x y z
N MET A 1 -11.24 23.41 -11.05
CA MET A 1 -11.21 22.01 -11.50
C MET A 1 -9.93 21.32 -11.08
N GLU A 2 -8.75 21.88 -11.40
CA GLU A 2 -7.44 21.31 -11.01
C GLU A 2 -7.23 21.18 -9.49
N LYS A 3 -7.69 22.16 -8.69
CA LYS A 3 -7.57 22.11 -7.22
C LYS A 3 -8.35 20.94 -6.57
N GLU A 4 -9.51 20.60 -7.12
CA GLU A 4 -10.34 19.50 -6.59
C GLU A 4 -9.75 18.14 -6.97
N ALA A 5 -9.23 18.01 -8.19
CA ALA A 5 -8.52 16.83 -8.65
C ALA A 5 -7.26 16.57 -7.80
N LEU A 6 -6.46 17.61 -7.53
CA LEU A 6 -5.29 17.51 -6.67
C LEU A 6 -5.68 17.10 -5.24
N LYS A 7 -6.76 17.66 -4.68
CA LYS A 7 -7.25 17.29 -3.35
C LYS A 7 -7.64 15.82 -3.27
N SER A 8 -8.32 15.29 -4.29
CA SER A 8 -8.67 13.87 -4.38
C SER A 8 -7.42 12.98 -4.48
N GLN A 9 -6.42 13.39 -5.27
CA GLN A 9 -5.14 12.69 -5.38
C GLN A 9 -4.35 12.70 -4.08
N VAL A 10 -4.35 13.82 -3.34
CA VAL A 10 -3.75 13.91 -2.00
C VAL A 10 -4.45 12.93 -1.06
N GLN A 11 -5.78 12.84 -1.09
CA GLN A 11 -6.51 11.90 -0.25
C GLN A 11 -6.20 10.44 -0.58
N LEU A 12 -6.08 10.08 -1.87
CA LEU A 12 -5.65 8.76 -2.30
C LEU A 12 -4.20 8.47 -1.85
N ALA A 13 -3.31 9.44 -2.03
CA ALA A 13 -1.91 9.34 -1.59
C ALA A 13 -1.80 9.15 -0.06
N THR A 14 -2.59 9.89 0.72
CA THR A 14 -2.64 9.74 2.19
C THR A 14 -3.14 8.35 2.57
N THR A 15 -4.20 7.86 1.92
CA THR A 15 -4.74 6.52 2.14
C THR A 15 -3.69 5.45 1.84
N TRP A 16 -2.99 5.59 0.71
CA TRP A 16 -1.90 4.69 0.32
C TRP A 16 -0.77 4.68 1.35
N PHE A 17 -0.23 5.85 1.73
CA PHE A 17 0.91 5.90 2.65
C PHE A 17 0.56 5.42 4.05
N LEU A 18 -0.67 5.63 4.52
CA LEU A 18 -1.14 5.03 5.77
C LEU A 18 -1.20 3.51 5.68
N ALA A 19 -1.79 2.97 4.62
CA ALA A 19 -1.92 1.53 4.45
C ALA A 19 -0.56 0.84 4.30
N ALA A 20 0.33 1.44 3.51
CA ALA A 20 1.70 0.99 3.30
C ALA A 20 2.52 1.04 4.61
N ARG A 21 2.42 2.13 5.38
CA ARG A 21 3.11 2.27 6.66
C ARG A 21 2.64 1.23 7.66
N THR A 22 1.33 1.01 7.80
CA THR A 22 0.80 0.00 8.74
C THR A 22 1.32 -1.39 8.39
N MET A 23 1.40 -1.72 7.10
CA MET A 23 2.00 -2.99 6.67
C MET A 23 3.49 -3.05 6.97
N ALA A 24 4.23 -1.99 6.64
CA ALA A 24 5.67 -1.96 6.82
C ALA A 24 6.12 -2.13 8.28
N VAL A 25 5.33 -1.64 9.25
CA VAL A 25 5.62 -1.74 10.69
C VAL A 25 4.96 -2.93 11.38
N ALA A 26 4.12 -3.71 10.69
CA ALA A 26 3.36 -4.79 11.31
C ALA A 26 4.27 -5.91 11.85
N ASP A 27 5.46 -6.11 11.26
CA ASP A 27 6.50 -7.03 11.73
C ASP A 27 7.44 -6.41 12.78
N GLY A 28 7.24 -5.13 13.15
CA GLY A 28 8.06 -4.40 14.12
C GLY A 28 9.35 -3.81 13.55
N ASN A 29 9.67 -3.99 12.27
CA ASN A 29 10.88 -3.48 11.62
C ASN A 29 10.53 -2.46 10.53
N LEU A 30 11.22 -1.31 10.49
CA LEU A 30 11.16 -0.35 9.38
C LEU A 30 12.40 -0.46 8.49
N PRO A 31 12.50 -1.42 7.56
CA PRO A 31 13.54 -1.36 6.55
C PRO A 31 13.31 -0.11 5.69
N LYS A 32 14.33 0.75 5.59
CA LYS A 32 14.36 1.91 4.67
C LYS A 32 14.00 1.53 3.22
N VAL A 33 14.26 0.28 2.83
CA VAL A 33 13.89 -0.29 1.52
C VAL A 33 12.36 -0.29 1.30
N LYS A 34 11.55 -0.54 2.34
CA LYS A 34 10.08 -0.54 2.25
C LYS A 34 9.51 0.87 1.95
N GLU A 35 10.19 1.95 2.37
CA GLU A 35 9.75 3.33 2.12
C GLU A 35 9.96 3.78 0.67
N THR A 36 11.13 3.46 0.08
CA THR A 36 11.42 3.80 -1.33
C THR A 36 10.48 3.07 -2.28
N VAL A 37 10.22 1.79 -2.01
CA VAL A 37 9.28 0.96 -2.78
C VAL A 37 7.86 1.52 -2.71
N ALA A 38 7.41 2.00 -1.53
CA ALA A 38 6.09 2.60 -1.39
C ALA A 38 5.94 3.90 -2.19
N GLY A 39 7.00 4.70 -2.31
CA GLY A 39 7.02 5.90 -3.16
C GLY A 39 6.95 5.58 -4.66
N LEU A 40 7.71 4.59 -5.12
CA LEU A 40 7.69 4.13 -6.52
C LEU A 40 6.32 3.58 -6.91
N TYR A 41 5.70 2.76 -6.05
CA TYR A 41 4.36 2.22 -6.31
C TYR A 41 3.31 3.32 -6.47
N ALA A 42 3.36 4.35 -5.62
CA ALA A 42 2.45 5.49 -5.68
C ALA A 42 2.51 6.21 -7.04
N ARG A 43 3.72 6.44 -7.56
CA ARG A 43 3.94 7.15 -8.82
C ARG A 43 3.59 6.28 -10.03
N SER A 44 3.97 5.00 -10.01
CA SER A 44 3.92 4.14 -11.19
C SER A 44 2.62 3.36 -11.36
N ILE A 45 1.94 2.97 -10.26
CA ILE A 45 0.74 2.13 -10.32
C ILE A 45 -0.53 2.89 -9.93
N LEU A 46 -0.42 3.76 -8.92
CA LEU A 46 -1.51 4.65 -8.52
C LEU A 46 -1.54 5.96 -9.34
N GLU A 47 -0.53 6.17 -10.20
CA GLU A 47 -0.45 7.33 -11.11
C GLU A 47 -0.54 8.68 -10.37
N LEU A 48 -0.06 8.73 -9.12
CA LEU A 48 -0.11 9.93 -8.30
C LEU A 48 0.97 10.92 -8.71
N PRO A 49 0.68 12.23 -8.79
CA PRO A 49 1.73 13.24 -8.98
C PRO A 49 2.63 13.34 -7.75
N GLU A 50 3.87 13.78 -7.95
CA GLU A 50 4.85 13.93 -6.87
C GLU A 50 4.36 14.93 -5.82
N GLU A 51 3.72 16.02 -6.26
CA GLU A 51 3.14 17.02 -5.36
C GLU A 51 2.10 16.41 -4.41
N ALA A 52 1.24 15.51 -4.91
CA ALA A 52 0.26 14.82 -4.07
C ALA A 52 0.94 13.88 -3.06
N CYS A 53 1.99 13.18 -3.48
CA CYS A 53 2.76 12.31 -2.61
C CYS A 53 3.49 13.09 -1.50
N VAL A 54 4.08 14.24 -1.82
CA VAL A 54 4.74 15.13 -0.86
C VAL A 54 3.72 15.72 0.11
N ALA A 55 2.60 16.24 -0.42
CA ALA A 55 1.54 16.81 0.41
C ALA A 55 0.93 15.77 1.36
N ALA A 56 0.68 14.54 0.89
CA ALA A 56 0.14 13.46 1.72
C ALA A 56 1.05 13.08 2.89
N LYS A 57 2.38 13.18 2.73
CA LYS A 57 3.35 12.90 3.80
C LYS A 57 3.54 14.05 4.78
N ASN A 58 2.97 15.24 4.52
CA ASN A 58 3.03 16.36 5.44
C ASN A 58 2.41 15.94 6.79
N PRO A 59 3.08 16.18 7.94
CA PRO A 59 2.55 15.86 9.26
C PRO A 59 1.11 16.33 9.47
N GLU A 60 0.72 17.50 8.97
CA GLU A 60 -0.65 18.02 9.10
C GLU A 60 -1.71 17.09 8.45
N ASN A 61 -1.32 16.34 7.43
CA ASN A 61 -2.21 15.46 6.66
C ASN A 61 -2.20 13.99 7.11
N ILE A 62 -1.10 13.50 7.70
CA ILE A 62 -0.95 12.07 8.02
C ILE A 62 -0.67 11.75 9.49
N SER A 63 -0.15 12.69 10.28
CA SER A 63 0.28 12.40 11.66
C SER A 63 -0.87 12.24 12.65
N SER A 64 -2.02 12.84 12.35
CA SER A 64 -3.25 12.74 13.14
C SER A 64 -4.11 11.53 12.80
N LEU A 65 -3.85 10.88 11.66
CA LEU A 65 -4.68 9.80 11.12
C LEU A 65 -4.34 8.44 11.77
N ARG A 66 -5.40 7.69 12.05
CA ARG A 66 -5.37 6.38 12.69
C ARG A 66 -5.66 5.27 11.67
N ILE A 67 -5.49 4.03 12.12
CA ILE A 67 -5.85 2.85 11.33
C ILE A 67 -7.33 2.89 10.91
N GLU A 68 -8.20 3.38 11.79
CA GLU A 68 -9.64 3.54 11.51
C GLU A 68 -9.90 4.50 10.34
N ASP A 69 -9.17 5.61 10.27
CA ASP A 69 -9.28 6.57 9.17
C ASP A 69 -8.82 5.98 7.85
N CYS A 70 -7.78 5.13 7.88
CA CYS A 70 -7.33 4.38 6.71
C CYS A 70 -8.40 3.40 6.22
N LEU A 71 -9.01 2.63 7.12
CA LEU A 71 -10.08 1.67 6.77
C LEU A 71 -11.34 2.38 6.25
N ALA A 72 -11.70 3.52 6.84
CA ALA A 72 -12.80 4.34 6.36
C ALA A 72 -12.50 4.90 4.95
N SER A 73 -11.26 5.33 4.71
CA SER A 73 -10.86 5.90 3.41
C SER A 73 -10.85 4.87 2.29
N VAL A 74 -10.33 3.65 2.52
CA VAL A 74 -10.33 2.61 1.48
C VAL A 74 -11.73 2.14 1.10
N ARG A 75 -12.68 2.20 2.03
CA ARG A 75 -14.07 1.81 1.78
C ARG A 75 -14.77 2.72 0.76
N THR A 76 -14.33 3.98 0.65
CA THR A 76 -14.93 4.95 -0.29
C THR A 76 -14.26 4.93 -1.66
N LEU A 77 -13.17 4.18 -1.82
CA LEU A 77 -12.46 4.10 -3.09
C LEU A 77 -13.28 3.29 -4.11
N PRO A 78 -13.22 3.67 -5.41
CA PRO A 78 -13.60 2.78 -6.49
C PRO A 78 -12.86 1.45 -6.37
N ARG A 79 -13.57 0.34 -6.61
CA ARG A 79 -13.04 -1.02 -6.48
C ARG A 79 -11.65 -1.22 -7.14
N PRO A 80 -11.42 -0.78 -8.40
CA PRO A 80 -10.11 -0.94 -9.03
C PRO A 80 -8.97 -0.22 -8.29
N LEU A 81 -9.24 0.91 -7.65
CA LEU A 81 -8.25 1.61 -6.83
C LEU A 81 -8.00 0.89 -5.50
N GLY A 82 -9.05 0.34 -4.88
CA GLY A 82 -8.91 -0.50 -3.70
C GLY A 82 -8.04 -1.73 -3.96
N GLU A 83 -8.24 -2.41 -5.09
CA GLU A 83 -7.41 -3.55 -5.53
C GLU A 83 -5.96 -3.16 -5.73
N LYS A 84 -5.67 -2.02 -6.38
CA LYS A 84 -4.30 -1.50 -6.50
C LYS A 84 -3.68 -1.23 -5.12
N VAL A 85 -4.41 -0.61 -4.20
CA VAL A 85 -3.92 -0.38 -2.82
C VAL A 85 -3.62 -1.71 -2.13
N MET A 86 -4.51 -2.70 -2.25
CA MET A 86 -4.30 -4.04 -1.69
C MET A 86 -3.05 -4.70 -2.26
N THR A 87 -2.89 -4.71 -3.59
CA THR A 87 -1.72 -5.27 -4.28
C THR A 87 -0.43 -4.61 -3.81
N GLY A 88 -0.39 -3.28 -3.72
CA GLY A 88 0.78 -2.56 -3.21
C GLY A 88 1.11 -2.91 -1.75
N VAL A 89 0.09 -3.04 -0.90
CA VAL A 89 0.26 -3.45 0.49
C VAL A 89 0.84 -4.87 0.58
N MET A 90 0.30 -5.81 -0.20
CA MET A 90 0.83 -7.18 -0.25
C MET A 90 2.26 -7.23 -0.78
N MET A 91 2.61 -6.38 -1.75
CA MET A 91 3.96 -6.30 -2.29
C MET A 91 4.97 -5.91 -1.20
N ILE A 92 4.59 -5.00 -0.29
CA ILE A 92 5.42 -4.63 0.87
C ILE A 92 5.63 -5.81 1.81
N ALA A 93 4.57 -6.58 2.10
CA ALA A 93 4.67 -7.80 2.92
C ALA A 93 5.56 -8.86 2.25
N TYR A 94 5.55 -8.96 0.93
CA TYR A 94 6.42 -9.90 0.21
C TYR A 94 7.87 -9.46 0.09
N ALA A 95 8.24 -8.24 0.50
CA ALA A 95 9.60 -7.72 0.37
C ALA A 95 10.66 -8.56 1.12
N ASN A 96 10.28 -9.21 2.22
CA ASN A 96 11.11 -10.14 3.00
C ASN A 96 10.74 -11.62 2.77
N ARG A 97 9.84 -11.92 1.82
CA ARG A 97 9.32 -13.25 1.48
C ARG A 97 8.66 -14.02 2.64
N ALA A 98 8.32 -13.36 3.73
CA ALA A 98 7.66 -13.97 4.88
C ALA A 98 6.52 -13.07 5.36
N MET A 99 5.32 -13.63 5.46
CA MET A 99 4.18 -12.91 6.04
C MET A 99 4.03 -13.25 7.51
N HIS A 100 4.20 -12.25 8.37
CA HIS A 100 4.00 -12.36 9.80
C HIS A 100 2.50 -12.31 10.16
N PRO A 101 2.08 -12.88 11.30
CA PRO A 101 0.67 -12.91 11.69
C PRO A 101 -0.03 -11.55 11.71
N LEU A 102 0.69 -10.49 12.08
CA LEU A 102 0.16 -9.12 12.09
C LEU A 102 -0.01 -8.54 10.67
N GLU A 103 0.87 -8.89 9.74
CA GLU A 103 0.75 -8.52 8.31
C GLU A 103 -0.46 -9.22 7.69
N VAL A 104 -0.64 -10.52 7.99
CA VAL A 104 -1.84 -11.28 7.56
C VAL A 104 -3.11 -10.64 8.11
N ARG A 105 -3.12 -10.29 9.42
CA ARG A 105 -4.27 -9.64 10.03
C ARG A 105 -4.57 -8.28 9.39
N TRP A 106 -3.55 -7.48 9.12
CA TRP A 106 -3.70 -6.20 8.44
C TRP A 106 -4.26 -6.37 7.02
N ALA A 107 -3.69 -7.30 6.24
CA ALA A 107 -4.16 -7.63 4.90
C ALA A 107 -5.64 -8.04 4.90
N SER A 108 -6.05 -8.90 5.82
CA SER A 108 -7.45 -9.33 5.96
C SER A 108 -8.40 -8.18 6.32
N MET A 109 -8.00 -7.31 7.26
CA MET A 109 -8.80 -6.13 7.63
C MET A 109 -8.96 -5.17 6.45
N LEU A 110 -7.88 -4.95 5.70
CA LEU A 110 -7.88 -4.06 4.54
C LEU A 110 -8.74 -4.62 3.40
N ALA A 111 -8.56 -5.91 3.07
CA ALA A 111 -9.36 -6.62 2.08
C ALA A 111 -10.86 -6.57 2.43
N SER A 112 -11.20 -6.79 3.70
CA SER A 112 -12.58 -6.67 4.19
C SER A 112 -13.13 -5.25 4.03
N ALA A 113 -12.34 -4.22 4.34
CA ALA A 113 -12.77 -2.82 4.20
C ALA A 113 -13.00 -2.39 2.74
N ILE A 114 -12.21 -2.93 1.80
CA ILE A 114 -12.37 -2.76 0.35
C ILE A 114 -13.55 -3.61 -0.20
N GLY A 115 -13.97 -4.63 0.56
CA GLY A 115 -15.01 -5.58 0.17
C GLY A 115 -14.51 -6.66 -0.80
N LEU A 116 -13.23 -7.03 -0.74
CA LEU A 116 -12.64 -8.05 -1.62
C LEU A 116 -13.23 -9.43 -1.36
N GLU A 117 -13.57 -10.15 -2.42
CA GLU A 117 -13.86 -11.58 -2.35
C GLU A 117 -12.55 -12.37 -2.32
N GLU A 118 -12.61 -13.65 -1.96
CA GLU A 118 -11.43 -14.51 -1.86
C GLU A 118 -10.63 -14.56 -3.17
N ASN A 119 -11.33 -14.70 -4.31
CA ASN A 119 -10.69 -14.75 -5.62
C ASN A 119 -9.97 -13.44 -5.96
N ASP A 120 -10.54 -12.30 -5.59
CA ASP A 120 -9.92 -10.99 -5.84
C ASP A 120 -8.69 -10.79 -4.94
N PHE A 121 -8.80 -11.19 -3.67
CA PHE A 121 -7.69 -11.15 -2.74
C PHE A 121 -6.52 -12.04 -3.20
N GLN A 122 -6.82 -13.24 -3.70
CA GLN A 122 -5.81 -14.15 -4.26
C GLN A 122 -5.13 -13.52 -5.49
N ARG A 123 -5.88 -12.86 -6.38
CA ARG A 123 -5.30 -12.12 -7.52
C ARG A 123 -4.35 -11.02 -7.07
N CYS A 124 -4.78 -10.17 -6.13
CA CYS A 124 -3.92 -9.15 -5.53
C CYS A 124 -2.63 -9.75 -4.95
N CYS A 125 -2.70 -10.93 -4.32
CA CYS A 125 -1.53 -11.63 -3.77
C CYS A 125 -0.57 -12.12 -4.87
N VAL A 126 -1.09 -12.64 -5.98
CA VAL A 126 -0.26 -13.09 -7.11
C VAL A 126 0.43 -11.90 -7.76
N ASP A 127 -0.32 -10.84 -8.08
CA ASP A 127 0.23 -9.62 -8.70
C ASP A 127 1.31 -8.99 -7.83
N ALA A 128 1.04 -8.91 -6.51
CA ALA A 128 1.98 -8.36 -5.55
C ALA A 128 3.30 -9.13 -5.50
N ARG A 129 3.25 -10.46 -5.61
CA ARG A 129 4.46 -11.30 -5.63
C ARG A 129 5.29 -11.04 -6.88
N VAL A 130 4.64 -10.96 -8.05
CA VAL A 130 5.31 -10.63 -9.31
C VAL A 130 6.02 -9.27 -9.22
N ILE A 131 5.32 -8.25 -8.72
CA ILE A 131 5.89 -6.90 -8.56
C ILE A 131 7.04 -6.91 -7.56
N ALA A 132 6.90 -7.60 -6.42
CA ALA A 132 7.95 -7.69 -5.41
C ALA A 132 9.23 -8.34 -5.97
N THR A 133 9.11 -9.40 -6.78
CA THR A 133 10.25 -10.03 -7.46
C THR A 133 10.92 -9.07 -8.45
N MET A 134 10.15 -8.31 -9.23
CA MET A 134 10.70 -7.32 -10.17
C MET A 134 11.51 -6.22 -9.46
N LEU A 135 11.12 -5.84 -8.24
CA LEU A 135 11.77 -4.80 -7.45
C LEU A 135 13.00 -5.30 -6.67
N ASN A 136 13.15 -6.61 -6.47
CA ASN A 136 14.27 -7.19 -5.73
C ASN A 136 14.73 -8.54 -6.33
N PRO A 137 15.33 -8.53 -7.55
CA PRO A 137 15.70 -9.75 -8.27
C PRO A 137 16.79 -10.56 -7.55
N SER A 138 17.70 -9.89 -6.83
CA SER A 138 18.86 -10.50 -6.17
C SER A 138 18.54 -11.41 -4.97
N ALA A 139 17.28 -11.45 -4.51
CA ALA A 139 16.88 -12.40 -3.47
C ALA A 139 16.70 -13.85 -4.02
N GLU A 140 16.58 -14.05 -5.34
CA GLU A 140 16.48 -15.40 -5.94
C GLU A 140 17.82 -16.16 -5.96
N ASP A 141 18.95 -15.44 -6.01
CA ASP A 141 20.28 -16.05 -6.12
C ASP A 141 20.86 -16.62 -4.81
N GLU A 142 20.33 -16.23 -3.64
CA GLU A 142 20.79 -16.76 -2.34
C GLU A 142 20.08 -18.06 -1.90
N ALA A 143 19.15 -18.58 -2.71
CA ALA A 143 18.41 -19.82 -2.44
C ALA A 143 18.83 -21.00 -3.35
N SER A 144 19.93 -20.86 -4.10
CA SER A 144 20.50 -21.92 -4.95
C SER A 144 21.77 -22.53 -4.36
#